data_AF-A0A819X4Z6-F1
#
_entry.id   AF-A0A819X4Z6-F1
#
_cell.length_a   1.000
_cell.length_b   1.000
_cell.length_c   1.000
_cell.angle_alpha   90.00
_cell.angle_beta   90.00
_cell.angle_gamma   90.00
#
_symmetry.space_group_name_H-M   'P 1'
#
loop_
_entity.id
_entity.type
_entity.pdbx_description
1 polymer ?
#
loop_
_entity_poly.entity_id
_entity_poly.type
_entity_poly.pdbx_seq_one_letter_code
_entity_poly.pdbx_strand_id
1 'polypeptide(L)'
;MITKFILIGAGVIVAIAFGLGIIIGHFAIKKPTSATTTTTSSTTATSSTTATCNTTGKYDYLTHDADQQNYKTFISSMQSTNIEANLKDLTSRPHLAGLPEDLASAIVIEQRWLNDGLQVTKPKYNVLLSYPDENNPNQVTLTSSSGSIIIQTTGTEQVYDATQPKTVNPFLAYTPNSTVS
;
A
#
# COMPACT_ATOMS: atom_id res chain seq x y z
N MET A 1 56.48 56.51 -7.81
CA MET A 1 55.50 55.58 -8.41
C MET A 1 55.66 54.11 -7.98
N ILE A 2 56.72 53.72 -7.26
CA ILE A 2 57.02 52.30 -6.93
C ILE A 2 56.23 51.80 -5.69
N THR A 3 55.88 52.66 -4.75
CA THR A 3 55.18 52.27 -3.51
C THR A 3 53.71 51.87 -3.71
N LYS A 4 53.06 52.33 -4.79
CA LYS A 4 51.65 51.98 -5.09
C LYS A 4 51.50 50.56 -5.66
N PHE A 5 52.51 50.02 -6.34
CA PHE A 5 52.46 48.66 -6.90
C PHE A 5 52.68 47.57 -5.86
N ILE A 6 53.47 47.83 -4.81
CA ILE A 6 53.70 46.89 -3.70
C ILE A 6 52.44 46.71 -2.84
N LEU A 7 51.70 47.79 -2.60
CA LEU A 7 50.44 47.75 -1.84
C LEU A 7 49.32 46.99 -2.58
N ILE A 8 49.24 47.14 -3.91
CA ILE A 8 48.25 46.42 -4.74
C ILE A 8 48.62 44.93 -4.84
N GLY A 9 49.90 44.59 -5.00
CA GLY A 9 50.37 43.20 -5.02
C GLY A 9 50.13 42.45 -3.70
N ALA A 10 50.36 43.11 -2.56
CA ALA A 10 50.07 42.53 -1.24
C ALA A 10 48.57 42.30 -1.01
N GLY A 11 47.72 43.23 -1.47
CA GLY A 11 46.25 43.10 -1.35
C GLY A 11 45.67 41.92 -2.13
N VAL A 12 46.20 41.62 -3.31
CA VAL A 12 45.74 40.49 -4.14
C VAL A 12 46.13 39.14 -3.53
N ILE A 13 47.33 39.03 -2.93
CA ILE A 13 47.77 37.79 -2.27
C ILE A 13 46.94 37.51 -1.01
N VAL A 14 46.58 38.54 -0.24
CA VAL A 14 45.70 38.40 0.93
C VAL A 14 44.29 37.95 0.52
N ALA A 15 43.74 38.47 -0.58
CA ALA A 15 42.42 38.07 -1.07
C ALA A 15 42.36 36.61 -1.54
N ILE A 16 43.41 36.13 -2.22
CA ILE A 16 43.51 34.73 -2.67
C ILE A 16 43.63 33.78 -1.46
N ALA A 17 44.45 34.14 -0.46
CA ALA A 17 44.58 33.36 0.76
C ALA A 17 43.27 33.29 1.57
N PHE A 18 42.52 34.39 1.65
CA PHE A 18 41.21 34.42 2.31
C PHE A 18 40.17 33.56 1.57
N GLY A 19 40.14 33.61 0.23
CA GLY A 19 39.25 32.79 -0.58
C GLY A 19 39.50 31.29 -0.42
N LEU A 20 40.76 30.87 -0.41
CA LEU A 20 41.12 29.47 -0.17
C LEU A 20 40.81 29.03 1.26
N GLY A 21 40.99 29.91 2.26
CA GLY A 21 40.62 29.65 3.65
C GLY A 21 39.12 29.41 3.86
N ILE A 22 38.26 30.17 3.18
CA ILE A 22 36.79 30.01 3.26
C ILE A 22 36.34 28.68 2.63
N ILE A 23 36.94 28.30 1.49
CA ILE A 23 36.60 27.04 0.82
C ILE A 23 37.00 25.84 1.68
N ILE A 24 38.20 25.85 2.27
CA ILE A 24 38.65 24.78 3.17
C ILE A 24 37.78 24.75 4.45
N GLY A 25 37.41 25.91 4.99
CA GLY A 25 36.49 26.01 6.12
C GLY A 25 35.10 25.41 5.85
N HIS A 26 34.57 25.55 4.64
CA HIS A 26 33.27 24.99 4.27
C HIS A 26 33.27 23.45 4.30
N PHE A 27 34.38 22.81 3.92
CA PHE A 27 34.49 21.35 3.88
C PHE A 27 35.03 20.72 5.17
N ALA A 28 35.61 21.50 6.09
CA ALA A 28 36.18 21.00 7.35
C ALA A 28 35.22 21.06 8.56
N ILE A 29 34.12 21.82 8.48
CA ILE A 29 33.14 21.88 9.57
C ILE A 29 32.23 20.65 9.50
N LYS A 30 32.56 19.62 10.29
CA LYS A 30 31.56 18.62 10.67
C LYS A 30 30.50 19.31 11.51
N LYS A 31 29.23 19.28 11.07
CA LYS A 31 28.10 19.83 11.82
C LYS A 31 28.08 19.22 13.22
N PRO A 32 27.87 20.01 14.29
CA PRO A 32 27.90 19.51 15.65
C PRO A 32 26.82 18.46 15.86
N THR A 33 27.27 17.27 16.24
CA THR A 33 26.51 16.34 17.06
C THR A 33 26.22 17.04 18.39
N SER A 34 24.99 17.53 18.56
CA SER A 34 24.54 18.01 19.87
C SER A 34 24.50 16.83 20.84
N ALA A 35 25.45 16.77 21.76
CA ALA A 35 25.28 16.04 23.00
C ALA A 35 24.52 16.93 23.98
N THR A 36 23.42 16.44 24.54
CA THR A 36 22.81 17.01 25.75
C THR A 36 22.67 15.91 26.79
N THR A 37 23.29 16.15 27.93
CA THR A 37 23.36 15.31 29.14
C THR A 37 22.03 15.26 29.88
N THR A 38 21.69 14.05 30.33
CA THR A 38 20.72 13.57 31.33
C THR A 38 20.12 14.59 32.33
N THR A 39 18.79 14.67 32.42
CA THR A 39 17.96 14.53 33.66
C THR A 39 16.46 14.36 33.30
N THR A 40 15.93 13.16 33.52
CA THR A 40 14.57 12.75 33.96
C THR A 40 13.32 13.44 33.37
N SER A 41 12.67 12.80 32.37
CA SER A 41 11.27 12.29 32.41
C SER A 41 10.60 12.23 31.03
N SER A 42 10.26 11.01 30.62
CA SER A 42 9.11 10.57 29.80
C SER A 42 8.78 11.26 28.46
N THR A 43 9.04 10.48 27.40
CA THR A 43 8.14 10.15 26.27
C THR A 43 7.87 11.24 25.22
N THR A 44 8.46 11.10 24.02
CA THR A 44 7.78 11.31 22.72
C THR A 44 8.63 10.73 21.58
N ALA A 45 7.94 10.02 20.68
CA ALA A 45 8.43 9.38 19.47
C ALA A 45 8.83 10.40 18.39
N THR A 46 9.94 10.14 17.68
CA THR A 46 10.18 10.67 16.32
C THR A 46 10.92 9.64 15.49
N SER A 47 10.22 9.22 14.45
CA SER A 47 10.55 8.25 13.41
C SER A 47 11.67 8.74 12.48
N SER A 48 12.76 7.98 12.41
CA SER A 48 13.63 7.88 11.23
C SER A 48 14.58 6.69 11.38
N THR A 49 14.02 5.49 11.24
CA THR A 49 14.84 4.29 11.08
C THR A 49 14.63 3.80 9.66
N THR A 50 15.65 3.99 8.82
CA THR A 50 15.84 3.21 7.60
C THR A 50 15.83 1.75 8.04
N ALA A 51 14.71 1.06 7.79
CA ALA A 51 14.61 -0.37 8.08
C ALA A 51 15.48 -1.11 7.07
N THR A 52 16.78 -1.20 7.37
CA THR A 52 17.67 -2.15 6.71
C THR A 52 17.24 -3.53 7.17
N CYS A 53 16.38 -4.18 6.37
CA CYS A 53 16.01 -5.58 6.62
C CYS A 53 17.26 -6.44 6.38
N ASN A 54 17.97 -6.78 7.45
CA ASN A 54 19.10 -7.69 7.37
C ASN A 54 18.57 -9.12 7.25
N THR A 55 18.29 -9.56 6.02
CA THR A 55 17.86 -10.93 5.70
C THR A 55 19.03 -11.90 5.52
N THR A 56 20.20 -11.60 6.11
CA THR A 56 21.38 -12.46 6.01
C THR A 56 21.12 -13.73 6.82
N GLY A 57 20.70 -14.81 6.16
CA GLY A 57 20.66 -16.17 6.70
C GLY A 57 19.31 -16.89 6.68
N LYS A 58 18.16 -16.21 6.48
CA LYS A 58 16.84 -16.86 6.59
C LYS A 58 16.33 -17.48 5.28
N TYR A 59 16.82 -17.04 4.12
CA TYR A 59 16.32 -17.47 2.80
C TYR A 59 17.42 -18.08 1.91
N ASP A 60 18.58 -18.40 2.48
CA ASP A 60 19.76 -18.92 1.76
C ASP A 60 19.51 -20.28 1.07
N TYR A 61 18.47 -21.00 1.49
CA TYR A 61 18.04 -22.28 0.89
C TYR A 61 17.20 -22.11 -0.39
N LEU A 62 16.63 -20.92 -0.65
CA LEU A 62 15.87 -20.63 -1.87
C LEU A 62 16.77 -20.21 -3.04
N THR A 63 18.05 -19.98 -2.77
CA THR A 63 19.03 -19.44 -3.73
C THR A 63 19.99 -20.48 -4.28
N HIS A 64 19.80 -21.77 -4.01
CA HIS A 64 20.75 -22.79 -4.48
C HIS A 64 20.82 -22.85 -6.02
N ASP A 65 19.70 -22.56 -6.70
CA ASP A 65 19.58 -22.57 -8.17
C ASP A 65 19.28 -21.18 -8.77
N ALA A 66 19.06 -20.16 -7.94
CA ALA A 66 18.69 -18.81 -8.36
C ALA A 66 19.85 -17.84 -8.25
N ASP A 67 20.09 -17.05 -9.30
CA ASP A 67 21.02 -15.92 -9.26
C ASP A 67 20.61 -14.96 -8.12
N GLN A 68 21.43 -14.91 -7.07
CA GLN A 68 21.16 -14.11 -5.88
C GLN A 68 20.94 -12.64 -6.20
N GLN A 69 21.56 -12.13 -7.28
CA GLN A 69 21.39 -10.75 -7.70
C GLN A 69 19.99 -10.50 -8.25
N ASN A 70 19.50 -11.39 -9.12
CA ASN A 70 18.15 -11.31 -9.68
C ASN A 70 17.07 -11.41 -8.59
N TYR A 71 17.27 -12.30 -7.62
CA TYR A 71 16.38 -12.42 -6.46
C TYR A 71 16.33 -11.12 -5.64
N LYS A 72 17.49 -10.55 -5.32
CA LYS A 72 17.57 -9.28 -4.57
C LYS A 72 16.91 -8.15 -5.34
N THR A 73 17.19 -8.03 -6.64
CA THR A 73 16.55 -7.04 -7.50
C THR A 73 15.03 -7.20 -7.50
N PHE A 74 14.52 -8.42 -7.68
CA PHE A 74 13.09 -8.71 -7.66
C PHE A 74 12.42 -8.29 -6.34
N ILE A 75 12.92 -8.75 -5.19
CA ILE A 75 12.35 -8.40 -3.89
C ILE A 75 12.45 -6.89 -3.62
N SER A 76 13.58 -6.26 -4.00
CA SER A 76 13.77 -4.81 -3.83
C SER A 76 12.88 -3.95 -4.74
N SER A 77 12.36 -4.52 -5.84
CA SER A 77 11.49 -3.82 -6.78
C SER A 77 10.05 -3.68 -6.27
N MET A 78 9.66 -4.45 -5.24
CA MET A 78 8.33 -4.36 -4.65
C MET A 78 8.18 -3.09 -3.82
N GLN A 79 7.20 -2.26 -4.15
CA GLN A 79 6.94 -0.98 -3.47
C GLN A 79 5.56 -0.99 -2.80
N SER A 80 5.50 -0.64 -1.51
CA SER A 80 4.25 -0.58 -0.75
C SER A 80 3.26 0.43 -1.33
N THR A 81 3.74 1.54 -1.90
CA THR A 81 2.91 2.55 -2.57
C THR A 81 2.15 1.98 -3.76
N ASN A 82 2.77 1.06 -4.53
CA ASN A 82 2.12 0.41 -5.66
C ASN A 82 1.08 -0.61 -5.17
N ILE A 83 1.38 -1.33 -4.08
CA ILE A 83 0.42 -2.25 -3.45
C ILE A 83 -0.80 -1.48 -2.93
N GLU A 84 -0.59 -0.33 -2.28
CA GLU A 84 -1.67 0.53 -1.80
C GLU A 84 -2.55 1.06 -2.95
N ALA A 85 -1.93 1.54 -4.03
CA ALA A 85 -2.66 2.01 -5.21
C ALA A 85 -3.47 0.87 -5.87
N ASN A 86 -2.88 -0.33 -5.97
CA ASN A 86 -3.56 -1.51 -6.48
C ASN A 86 -4.75 -1.90 -5.60
N LEU A 87 -4.58 -1.88 -4.28
CA LEU A 87 -5.65 -2.20 -3.35
C LEU A 87 -6.81 -1.20 -3.50
N LYS A 88 -6.51 0.10 -3.52
CA LYS A 88 -7.52 1.15 -3.69
C LYS A 88 -8.34 0.98 -4.97
N ASP A 89 -7.69 0.65 -6.09
CA ASP A 89 -8.37 0.45 -7.37
C ASP A 89 -9.24 -0.83 -7.37
N LEU A 90 -8.65 -1.96 -6.95
CA LEU A 90 -9.30 -3.27 -6.98
C LEU A 90 -10.46 -3.41 -5.96
N THR A 91 -10.47 -2.61 -4.90
CA THR A 91 -11.56 -2.60 -3.90
C THR A 91 -12.54 -1.44 -4.07
N SER A 92 -12.45 -0.67 -5.15
CA SER A 92 -13.30 0.50 -5.38
C SER A 92 -14.78 0.14 -5.58
N ARG A 93 -15.07 -1.09 -6.02
CA ARG A 93 -16.43 -1.61 -6.23
C ARG A 93 -16.53 -3.08 -5.80
N PRO A 94 -17.70 -3.52 -5.30
CA PRO A 94 -18.00 -4.94 -5.13
C PRO A 94 -17.90 -5.67 -6.48
N HIS A 95 -17.16 -6.78 -6.53
CA HIS A 95 -16.90 -7.55 -7.75
C HIS A 95 -17.18 -9.04 -7.49
N LEU A 96 -18.44 -9.34 -7.21
CA LEU A 96 -18.87 -10.72 -6.98
C LEU A 96 -18.76 -11.52 -8.28
N ALA A 97 -18.26 -12.76 -8.16
CA ALA A 97 -18.02 -13.65 -9.29
C ALA A 97 -19.20 -13.68 -10.27
N GLY A 98 -18.92 -13.59 -11.57
CA GLY A 98 -19.94 -13.69 -12.63
C GLY A 98 -20.79 -12.43 -12.86
N LEU A 99 -20.62 -11.37 -12.06
CA LEU A 99 -21.24 -10.07 -12.30
C LEU A 99 -20.38 -9.19 -13.24
N PRO A 100 -20.94 -8.13 -13.86
CA PRO A 100 -20.19 -7.24 -14.74
C PRO A 100 -18.95 -6.61 -14.10
N GLU A 101 -19.01 -6.28 -12.80
CA GLU A 101 -17.89 -5.71 -12.04
C GLU A 101 -16.70 -6.69 -11.92
N ASP A 102 -16.95 -7.99 -11.78
CA ASP A 102 -15.90 -9.02 -11.76
C ASP A 102 -15.18 -9.08 -13.12
N LEU A 103 -15.93 -9.02 -14.22
CA LEU A 103 -15.35 -8.92 -15.56
C LEU A 103 -14.52 -7.64 -15.74
N ALA A 104 -14.99 -6.51 -15.20
CA ALA A 104 -14.25 -5.25 -15.26
C ALA A 104 -12.90 -5.35 -14.53
N SER A 105 -12.87 -5.92 -13.32
CA SER A 105 -11.63 -6.18 -12.57
C SER A 105 -10.68 -7.11 -13.34
N ALA A 106 -11.20 -8.17 -13.96
CA ALA A 106 -10.39 -9.08 -14.79
C ALA A 106 -9.78 -8.37 -16.02
N ILE A 107 -10.51 -7.43 -16.64
CA ILE A 107 -9.99 -6.60 -17.74
C ILE A 107 -8.87 -5.68 -17.25
N VAL A 108 -9.02 -5.05 -16.07
CA VAL A 108 -7.97 -4.19 -15.50
C VAL A 108 -6.67 -4.97 -15.28
N ILE A 109 -6.76 -6.18 -14.72
CA ILE A 109 -5.60 -7.05 -14.48
C ILE A 109 -4.97 -7.46 -15.82
N GLU A 110 -5.78 -7.89 -16.79
CA GLU A 110 -5.33 -8.27 -18.13
C GLU A 110 -4.52 -7.14 -18.79
N GLN A 111 -5.03 -5.91 -18.76
CA GLN A 111 -4.34 -4.75 -19.34
C GLN A 111 -3.02 -4.44 -18.62
N ARG A 112 -2.99 -4.50 -17.29
CA ARG A 112 -1.76 -4.26 -16.51
C ARG A 112 -0.68 -5.27 -16.86
N TRP A 113 -1.02 -6.55 -16.92
CA TRP A 113 -0.06 -7.60 -17.27
C TRP A 113 0.43 -7.50 -18.71
N LEU A 114 -0.43 -7.14 -19.66
CA LEU A 114 -0.02 -6.86 -21.03
C LEU A 114 0.97 -5.68 -21.10
N ASN A 115 0.70 -4.61 -20.35
CA ASN A 115 1.59 -3.44 -20.27
C ASN A 115 2.94 -3.76 -19.61
N ASP A 116 2.96 -4.70 -18.66
CA ASP A 116 4.18 -5.21 -18.02
C ASP A 116 4.97 -6.16 -18.94
N GLY A 117 4.47 -6.44 -20.16
CA GLY A 117 5.13 -7.28 -21.15
C GLY A 117 4.88 -8.78 -20.99
N LEU A 118 3.87 -9.17 -20.20
CA LEU A 118 3.50 -10.57 -20.03
C LEU A 118 2.60 -11.07 -21.17
N GLN A 119 2.68 -12.37 -21.46
CA GLN A 119 1.69 -13.04 -22.30
C GLN A 119 0.47 -13.39 -21.44
N VAL A 120 -0.70 -12.87 -21.80
CA VAL A 120 -1.92 -12.98 -20.99
C VAL A 120 -2.98 -13.77 -21.74
N THR A 121 -3.68 -14.65 -21.01
CA THR A 121 -4.90 -15.30 -21.49
C THR A 121 -5.97 -15.20 -20.42
N LYS A 122 -7.23 -15.04 -20.84
CA LYS A 122 -8.40 -14.93 -19.96
C LYS A 122 -9.43 -16.00 -20.34
N PRO A 123 -9.27 -17.25 -19.86
CA PRO A 123 -10.19 -18.33 -20.16
C PRO A 123 -11.58 -18.05 -19.56
N LYS A 124 -12.61 -18.56 -20.23
CA LYS A 124 -14.02 -18.41 -19.80
C LYS A 124 -14.62 -19.78 -19.56
N TYR A 125 -15.39 -19.91 -18.50
CA TYR A 125 -16.08 -21.13 -18.14
C TYR A 125 -17.54 -20.83 -17.83
N ASN A 126 -18.42 -21.74 -18.24
CA ASN A 126 -19.82 -21.73 -17.84
C ASN A 126 -19.95 -22.60 -16.60
N VAL A 127 -20.08 -21.97 -15.44
CA VAL A 127 -20.19 -22.63 -14.14
C VAL A 127 -21.54 -22.29 -13.50
N LEU A 128 -22.07 -23.20 -12.69
CA LEU A 128 -23.25 -22.94 -11.90
C LEU A 128 -22.88 -22.03 -10.73
N LEU A 129 -23.50 -20.86 -10.64
CA LEU A 129 -23.39 -19.91 -9.53
C LEU A 129 -24.73 -19.79 -8.80
N SER A 130 -24.70 -19.23 -7.59
CA SER A 130 -25.88 -19.02 -6.75
C SER A 130 -25.88 -17.57 -6.26
N TYR A 131 -27.04 -16.92 -6.33
CA TYR A 131 -27.25 -15.55 -5.86
C TYR A 131 -28.57 -15.46 -5.05
N PRO A 132 -28.69 -14.51 -4.12
CA PRO A 132 -29.95 -14.26 -3.44
C PRO A 132 -30.95 -13.59 -4.38
N ASP A 133 -32.24 -13.69 -4.04
CA ASP A 133 -33.27 -12.87 -4.66
C ASP A 133 -33.18 -11.44 -4.08
N GLU A 134 -32.98 -10.45 -4.96
CA GLU A 134 -32.89 -9.05 -4.54
C GLU A 134 -34.22 -8.48 -4.05
N ASN A 135 -35.35 -8.98 -4.55
CA ASN A 135 -36.68 -8.51 -4.21
C ASN A 135 -37.27 -9.25 -3.00
N ASN A 136 -36.74 -10.45 -2.71
CA ASN A 136 -37.16 -11.29 -1.59
C ASN A 136 -35.94 -11.65 -0.72
N PRO A 137 -35.46 -10.71 0.13
CA PRO A 137 -34.28 -10.95 0.97
C PRO A 137 -34.53 -12.06 1.98
N ASN A 138 -33.49 -12.89 2.19
CA ASN A 138 -33.49 -13.95 3.18
C ASN A 138 -33.63 -13.37 4.59
N GLN A 139 -34.54 -13.93 5.39
CA GLN A 139 -34.84 -13.43 6.73
C GLN A 139 -35.00 -14.57 7.73
N VAL A 140 -34.62 -14.30 8.98
CA VAL A 140 -34.82 -15.18 10.13
C VAL A 140 -35.73 -14.45 11.12
N THR A 141 -36.77 -15.16 11.58
CA THR A 141 -37.81 -14.58 12.43
C THR A 141 -37.97 -15.44 13.68
N LEU A 142 -38.02 -14.80 14.84
CA LEU A 142 -38.42 -15.41 16.11
C LEU A 142 -39.90 -15.14 16.35
N THR A 143 -40.70 -16.19 16.48
CA THR A 143 -42.15 -16.09 16.70
C THR A 143 -42.55 -16.60 18.08
N SER A 144 -43.62 -16.03 18.66
CA SER A 144 -44.26 -16.53 19.88
C SER A 144 -45.08 -17.80 19.60
N SER A 145 -45.53 -18.47 20.66
CA SER A 145 -46.48 -19.59 20.56
C SER A 145 -47.82 -19.21 19.92
N SER A 146 -48.18 -17.93 19.93
CA SER A 146 -49.37 -17.39 19.24
C SER A 146 -49.13 -17.06 17.76
N GLY A 147 -47.94 -17.30 17.24
CA GLY A 147 -47.55 -16.98 15.85
C GLY A 147 -47.18 -15.50 15.62
N SER A 148 -47.07 -14.70 16.69
CA SER A 148 -46.70 -13.29 16.57
C SER A 148 -45.18 -13.13 16.45
N ILE A 149 -44.73 -12.21 15.58
CA ILE A 149 -43.30 -11.94 15.39
C ILE A 149 -42.76 -11.17 16.60
N ILE A 150 -41.70 -11.70 17.21
CA ILE A 150 -40.97 -11.09 18.32
C ILE A 150 -39.74 -10.34 17.78
N ILE A 151 -38.97 -10.99 16.92
CA ILE A 151 -37.75 -10.42 16.30
C ILE A 151 -37.69 -10.87 14.85
N GLN A 152 -37.21 -10.01 13.96
CA GLN A 152 -36.99 -10.31 12.55
C GLN A 152 -35.68 -9.66 12.10
N THR A 153 -34.83 -10.41 11.41
CA THR A 153 -33.61 -9.86 10.78
C THR A 153 -33.96 -8.98 9.59
N THR A 154 -33.14 -7.97 9.30
CA THR A 154 -33.35 -7.06 8.15
C THR A 154 -33.20 -7.73 6.78
N GLY A 155 -32.42 -8.81 6.70
CA GLY A 155 -32.09 -9.49 5.43
C GLY A 155 -31.15 -8.71 4.51
N THR A 156 -30.72 -7.51 4.93
CA THR A 156 -29.78 -6.64 4.22
C THR A 156 -28.79 -6.03 5.21
N GLU A 157 -27.61 -5.66 4.72
CA GLU A 157 -26.65 -4.90 5.52
C GLU A 157 -27.12 -3.46 5.72
N GLN A 158 -26.66 -2.83 6.79
CA GLN A 158 -26.90 -1.41 7.00
C GLN A 158 -26.03 -0.60 6.04
N VAL A 159 -26.66 0.25 5.23
CA VAL A 159 -25.95 1.18 4.36
C VAL A 159 -25.24 2.23 5.23
N TYR A 160 -23.91 2.18 5.27
CA TYR A 160 -23.10 3.18 5.97
C TYR A 160 -22.99 4.49 5.17
N ASP A 161 -22.86 4.38 3.85
CA ASP A 161 -22.68 5.49 2.92
C ASP A 161 -23.48 5.23 1.65
N ALA A 162 -24.48 6.08 1.39
CA ALA A 162 -25.38 5.95 0.25
C ALA A 162 -24.71 6.22 -1.11
N THR A 163 -23.48 6.74 -1.12
CA THR A 163 -22.70 6.92 -2.35
C THR A 163 -21.98 5.63 -2.77
N GLN A 164 -21.89 4.63 -1.89
CA GLN A 164 -21.24 3.36 -2.21
C GLN A 164 -22.10 2.51 -3.14
N PRO A 165 -21.47 1.74 -4.06
CA PRO A 165 -22.18 0.80 -4.90
C PRO A 165 -22.92 -0.25 -4.06
N LYS A 166 -24.11 -0.65 -4.52
CA LYS A 166 -24.92 -1.70 -3.88
C LYS A 166 -24.15 -3.03 -3.83
N THR A 167 -24.17 -3.69 -2.68
CA THR A 167 -23.69 -5.06 -2.48
C THR A 167 -24.85 -6.06 -2.58
N VAL A 168 -24.54 -7.33 -2.81
CA VAL A 168 -25.55 -8.40 -2.73
C VAL A 168 -26.02 -8.59 -1.29
N ASN A 169 -27.29 -8.97 -1.12
CA ASN A 169 -27.84 -9.28 0.21
C ASN A 169 -27.09 -10.47 0.83
N PRO A 170 -26.95 -10.52 2.18
CA PRO A 170 -26.38 -11.67 2.86
C PRO A 170 -27.12 -12.97 2.53
N PHE A 171 -26.37 -14.00 2.15
CA PHE A 171 -26.93 -15.30 1.80
C PHE A 171 -25.90 -16.42 1.93
N LEU A 172 -26.37 -17.66 1.90
CA LEU A 172 -25.55 -18.86 1.80
C LEU A 172 -25.64 -19.38 0.37
N ALA A 173 -24.51 -19.44 -0.34
CA ALA A 173 -24.50 -19.94 -1.71
C ALA A 173 -24.92 -21.41 -1.76
N TYR A 174 -25.72 -21.76 -2.77
CA TYR A 174 -26.23 -23.11 -3.06
C TYR A 174 -27.23 -23.69 -2.05
N THR A 175 -27.69 -22.92 -1.06
CA THR A 175 -28.79 -23.39 -0.20
C THR A 175 -30.11 -23.45 -0.99
N PRO A 176 -30.93 -24.49 -0.80
CA PRO A 176 -32.26 -24.55 -1.39
C PRO A 176 -33.12 -23.36 -0.96
N ASN A 177 -34.00 -22.90 -1.84
CA ASN A 177 -35.01 -21.93 -1.50
C ASN A 177 -36.15 -22.62 -0.72
N SER A 178 -36.33 -22.26 0.55
CA SER A 178 -37.40 -22.76 1.39
C SER A 178 -37.60 -21.87 2.63
N THR A 179 -38.82 -21.87 3.18
CA THR A 179 -39.13 -21.31 4.50
C THR A 179 -39.47 -22.46 5.45
N VAL A 180 -38.81 -22.51 6.60
CA VAL A 180 -39.06 -23.48 7.67
C VAL A 180 -39.33 -22.73 8.98
N SER A 181 -40.25 -23.25 9.81
CA SER A 181 -40.70 -22.63 11.06
C SER A 181 -40.79 -23.66 12.19
#